data_AF-A0A967N6P8-F1
#
_entry.id   AF-A0A967N6P8-F1
#
_cell.length_a   1.000
_cell.length_b   1.000
_cell.length_c   1.000
_cell.angle_alpha   90.00
_cell.angle_beta   90.00
_cell.angle_gamma   90.00
#
_symmetry.space_group_name_H-M   'P 1'
#
loop_
_entity.id
_entity.type
_entity.pdbx_description
1 polymer ?
#
loop_
_entity_poly.entity_id
_entity_poly.type
_entity_poly.pdbx_seq_one_letter_code
_entity_poly.pdbx_strand_id
1 'polypeptide(L)' 'MVSVNVIRTERARPRSLWEEFFLPPGYSRRVPGLGSGFVYDRRGSTALVLTNEHVIRSAERIKVTLPDGRDFDAELVGR' A
#
# COMPACT_ATOMS: atom_id res chain seq x y z
N MET A 1 12.24 0.88 -13.66
CA MET A 1 11.05 1.33 -12.90
C MET A 1 10.65 0.20 -11.96
N VAL A 2 10.15 0.49 -10.76
CA VAL A 2 9.64 -0.52 -9.81
C VAL A 2 8.14 -0.33 -9.62
N SER A 3 7.44 -1.41 -9.27
CA SER A 3 6.02 -1.34 -8.92
C SER A 3 5.87 -1.12 -7.42
N VAL A 4 4.99 -0.22 -7.02
CA VAL A 4 4.68 0.08 -5.62
C VAL A 4 3.26 -0.34 -5.33
N ASN A 5 3.12 -1.40 -4.56
CA ASN A 5 1.84 -1.94 -4.11
C ASN A 5 1.59 -1.47 -2.69
N VAL A 6 0.40 -0.92 -2.43
CA VAL A 6 0.02 -0.48 -1.09
C VAL A 6 -1.26 -1.16 -0.64
N ILE A 7 -1.40 -1.39 0.65
CA ILE A 7 -2.65 -1.85 1.26
C ILE A 7 -3.08 -0.79 2.26
N ARG A 8 -4.33 -0.36 2.18
CA ARG A 8 -4.96 0.59 3.11
C ARG A 8 -6.13 -0.10 3.77
N THR A 9 -6.36 0.09 5.07
CA THR A 9 -7.59 -0.39 5.71
C THR A 9 -8.56 0.78 5.80
N GLU A 10 -9.67 0.66 5.10
CA GLU A 10 -10.77 1.61 5.15
C GLU A 10 -11.87 1.06 6.05
N ARG A 11 -12.49 1.92 6.85
CA ARG A 11 -13.71 1.54 7.58
C ARG A 11 -14.80 1.28 6.53
N ALA A 12 -15.25 0.04 6.45
CA ALA A 12 -16.26 -0.33 5.47
C ALA A 12 -17.57 0.33 5.89
N ARG A 13 -18.09 1.23 5.04
CA ARG A 13 -19.45 1.73 5.19
C ARG A 13 -20.39 0.72 4.54
N PRO A 14 -21.39 0.19 5.26
CA PRO A 14 -22.39 -0.68 4.64
C PRO A 14 -23.07 0.08 3.50
N ARG A 15 -23.19 -0.57 2.35
CA ARG A 15 -23.78 0.00 1.13
C ARG A 15 -25.22 -0.47 0.92
N SER A 16 -25.69 -1.42 1.73
CA SER A 16 -27.05 -1.96 1.67
C SER A 16 -27.56 -2.30 3.07
N LEU A 17 -28.89 -2.40 3.19
CA LEU A 17 -29.57 -2.79 4.42
C LEU A 17 -29.20 -4.22 4.87
N TRP A 18 -28.90 -5.11 3.91
CA TRP A 18 -28.42 -6.46 4.22
C TRP A 18 -27.02 -6.42 4.85
N GLU A 19 -26.11 -5.61 4.30
CA GLU A 19 -24.76 -5.45 4.89
C GLU A 19 -24.82 -4.82 6.29
N GLU A 20 -25.70 -3.86 6.52
CA GLU A 20 -25.94 -3.26 7.85
C GLU A 20 -26.37 -4.32 8.89
N PHE A 21 -27.20 -5.27 8.49
CA PHE A 21 -27.71 -6.32 9.36
C PHE A 21 -26.65 -7.41 9.66
N PHE A 22 -25.81 -7.77 8.68
CA PHE A 22 -24.88 -8.90 8.80
C PHE A 22 -23.43 -8.53 9.16
N LEU A 23 -23.00 -7.27 8.99
CA LEU A 23 -21.62 -6.87 9.30
C LEU A 23 -21.45 -6.59 10.80
N PRO A 24 -20.41 -7.15 11.45
CA PRO A 24 -20.11 -6.84 12.84
C PRO A 24 -19.68 -5.37 13.00
N PRO A 25 -19.94 -4.74 14.17
CA PRO A 25 -19.50 -3.39 14.45
C PRO A 25 -17.98 -3.23 14.26
N GLY A 26 -17.56 -2.25 13.48
CA GLY A 26 -16.15 -1.99 13.22
C GLY A 26 -15.54 -2.80 12.07
N TYR A 27 -16.35 -3.42 11.21
CA TYR A 27 -15.87 -4.07 10.00
C TYR A 27 -15.03 -3.10 9.15
N SER A 28 -13.82 -3.54 8.81
CA SER A 28 -12.87 -2.78 8.02
C SER A 28 -12.45 -3.60 6.81
N ARG A 29 -12.25 -2.92 5.68
CA ARG A 29 -11.91 -3.54 4.40
C ARG A 29 -10.53 -3.09 3.98
N ARG A 30 -9.69 -4.06 3.65
CA ARG A 30 -8.40 -3.81 3.01
C ARG A 30 -8.61 -3.48 1.54
N VAL A 31 -8.16 -2.30 1.13
CA VAL A 31 -8.22 -1.81 -0.24
C VAL A 31 -6.80 -1.78 -0.79
N PRO A 32 -6.51 -2.53 -1.87
CA PRO A 32 -5.22 -2.46 -2.54
C PRO A 32 -5.12 -1.15 -3.34
N GLY A 33 -3.92 -0.58 -3.38
CA GLY A 33 -3.55 0.50 -4.28
C GLY A 33 -2.30 0.13 -5.06
N LEU A 34 -2.22 0.61 -6.30
CA LEU A 34 -1.08 0.40 -7.18
C LEU A 34 -0.49 1.74 -7.58
N GLY A 35 0.82 1.80 -7.63
CA GLY A 35 1.59 2.92 -8.14
C GLY A 35 2.92 2.44 -8.69
N SER A 36 3.73 3.41 -9.09
CA SER A 36 5.05 3.17 -9.65
C SER A 36 6.08 4.03 -8.94
N GLY A 37 7.32 3.54 -8.86
CA GLY A 37 8.43 4.29 -8.30
C GLY A 37 9.74 4.00 -9.02
N PHE A 38 10.80 4.59 -8.51
CA PHE A 38 12.16 4.35 -8.97
C PHE A 38 13.14 4.31 -7.80
N VAL A 39 14.19 3.51 -7.94
CA VAL A 39 15.26 3.45 -6.95
C VAL A 39 16.10 4.71 -7.07
N TYR A 40 16.24 5.44 -5.97
CA TYR A 40 17.02 6.68 -5.88
C TYR A 40 18.45 6.45 -5.37
N ASP A 41 18.60 5.64 -4.32
CA ASP A 41 19.89 5.29 -3.74
C ASP A 41 19.88 3.82 -3.31
N ARG A 42 21.05 3.19 -3.31
CA ARG A 42 21.25 1.82 -2.82
C ARG A 42 22.53 1.76 -2.00
N ARG A 43 22.39 1.38 -0.73
CA ARG A 43 23.51 1.19 0.20
C ARG A 43 23.50 -0.23 0.72
N GLY A 44 24.41 -1.05 0.19
CA GLY A 44 24.50 -2.47 0.55
C GLY A 44 23.20 -3.22 0.23
N SER A 45 22.51 -3.66 1.27
CA SER A 45 21.23 -4.40 1.19
C SER A 45 19.99 -3.50 1.28
N THR A 46 20.16 -2.20 1.52
CA THR A 46 19.06 -1.23 1.65
C THR A 46 18.97 -0.38 0.37
N ALA A 47 17.75 -0.08 -0.06
CA ALA A 47 17.49 0.82 -1.19
C ALA A 47 16.41 1.83 -0.83
N LEU A 48 16.56 3.05 -1.33
CA LEU A 48 15.56 4.11 -1.23
C LEU A 48 14.75 4.15 -2.52
N VAL A 49 13.43 4.18 -2.40
CA VAL A 49 12.50 4.24 -3.53
C VAL A 49 11.71 5.54 -3.45
N LEU A 50 11.70 6.29 -4.55
CA LEU A 50 10.85 7.46 -4.71
C LEU A 50 9.55 7.07 -5.41
N THR A 51 8.44 7.57 -4.88
CA THR A 51 7.08 7.39 -5.39
C THR A 51 6.28 8.66 -5.16
N ASN A 52 5.16 8.81 -5.85
CA ASN A 52 4.26 9.93 -5.61
C ASN A 52 3.58 9.81 -4.24
N GLU A 53 3.39 10.95 -3.58
CA GLU A 53 2.78 11.02 -2.26
C GLU A 53 1.37 10.40 -2.23
N HIS A 54 0.55 10.62 -3.26
CA HIS A 54 -0.82 10.07 -3.31
C HIS A 54 -0.86 8.53 -3.30
N VAL A 55 0.22 7.88 -3.73
CA VAL A 55 0.37 6.41 -3.68
C VAL A 55 0.46 5.96 -2.23
N ILE A 56 1.26 6.66 -1.40
CA ILE A 56 1.57 6.25 -0.03
C ILE A 56 0.73 6.93 1.06
N ARG A 57 -0.04 7.98 0.73
CA ARG A 57 -0.78 8.87 1.66
C ARG A 57 -1.63 8.17 2.74
N SER A 58 -2.07 6.93 2.52
CA SER A 58 -2.83 6.16 3.52
C SER A 58 -2.48 4.68 3.50
N ALA A 59 -1.27 4.36 3.06
CA ALA A 59 -0.77 3.00 3.02
C ALA A 59 -0.43 2.52 4.44
N GLU A 60 -1.00 1.38 4.85
CA GLU A 60 -0.62 0.68 6.08
C GLU A 60 0.50 -0.32 5.82
N ARG A 61 0.54 -0.86 4.61
CA ARG A 61 1.65 -1.67 4.11
C ARG A 61 2.06 -1.18 2.75
N ILE A 62 3.36 -1.13 2.53
CA ILE A 62 3.99 -0.80 1.26
C ILE A 62 4.84 -1.99 0.87
N LYS A 63 4.63 -2.50 -0.34
CA LYS A 63 5.38 -3.58 -0.94
C LYS A 63 5.92 -3.10 -2.28
N VAL A 64 7.23 -3.25 -2.47
CA VAL A 64 7.91 -2.90 -3.70
C VAL A 64 8.22 -4.17 -4.47
N THR A 65 7.78 -4.22 -5.73
CA THR A 65 8.09 -5.32 -6.63
C THR A 65 9.15 -4.84 -7.63
N LEU A 66 10.30 -5.50 -7.62
CA LEU A 66 11.39 -5.24 -8.55
C LEU A 66 11.09 -5.84 -9.94
N PRO A 67 11.77 -5.39 -11.02
CA PRO A 67 11.57 -5.93 -12.36
C PRO A 67 11.87 -7.42 -12.50
N ASP A 68 12.70 -7.97 -11.59
CA ASP A 68 13.01 -9.40 -11.53
C ASP A 68 11.92 -10.23 -10.82
N GLY A 69 10.81 -9.59 -10.42
CA GLY A 69 9.65 -10.24 -9.79
C GLY A 69 9.77 -10.42 -8.28
N ARG A 70 10.87 -9.99 -7.65
CA ARG A 70 11.02 -10.07 -6.19
C ARG A 70 10.23 -8.98 -5.49
N ASP A 71 9.58 -9.37 -4.39
CA ASP A 71 8.84 -8.48 -3.52
C ASP A 71 9.64 -8.16 -2.24
N PHE A 72 9.59 -6.89 -1.84
CA PHE A 72 10.18 -6.42 -0.59
C PHE A 72 9.16 -5.57 0.18
N ASP A 73 9.05 -5.79 1.48
CA ASP A 73 8.35 -4.85 2.35
C ASP A 73 9.17 -3.55 2.45
N ALA A 74 8.48 -2.42 2.39
CA ALA A 74 9.09 -1.10 2.44
C ALA A 74 8.49 -0.27 3.58
N GLU A 75 9.34 0.56 4.17
CA GLU A 75 8.95 1.50 5.20
C GLU A 75 8.97 2.93 4.64
N LEU A 76 8.01 3.75 5.08
CA LEU A 76 7.99 5.15 4.72
C LEU A 76 9.06 5.90 5.53
N VAL A 77 10.11 6.36 4.85
CA VAL A 77 11.22 7.10 5.47
C VAL A 77 11.06 8.62 5.43
N GLY A 78 10.19 9.15 4.56
CA GLY A 78 9.96 10.59 4.37
C GLY A 78 8.85 10.88 3.35
N ARG A 79 8.34 12.13 3.33
CA ARG A 79 7.28 12.62 2.44
C ARG A 79 7.64 13.97 1.85
#